data_AF-A0A538GUW2-F1
#
_entry.id   AF-A0A538GUW2-F1
#
_cell.length_a   1.000
_cell.length_b   1.000
_cell.length_c   1.000
_cell.angle_alpha   90.00
_cell.angle_beta   90.00
_cell.angle_gamma   90.00
#
_symmetry.space_group_name_H-M   'P 1'
#
loop_
_entity.id
_entity.type
_entity.pdbx_description
1 polymer ?
#
loop_
_entity_poly.entity_id
_entity_poly.type
_entity_poly.pdbx_seq_one_letter_code
_entity_poly.pdbx_strand_id
1 'polypeptide(L)'
;MSEPRELFLRHARKDGRSVAVMRAVDYGDSCVVEAEVYPAGVPTTTPGRPGPYTFADAQQATAFVTEAVEALMYLGCDIQAE
;
A
#
# COMPACT_ATOMS: atom_id res chain seq x y z
N MET A 1 18.74 -9.90 -15.38
CA MET A 1 17.59 -9.70 -14.47
C MET A 1 17.44 -8.20 -14.34
N SER A 2 16.27 -7.65 -14.67
CA SER A 2 16.01 -6.22 -14.45
C SER A 2 15.98 -5.95 -12.95
N GLU A 3 16.44 -4.79 -12.54
CA GLU A 3 16.33 -4.37 -11.13
C GLU A 3 14.86 -4.15 -10.75
N PRO A 4 14.48 -4.42 -9.49
CA PRO A 4 13.13 -4.17 -9.02
C PRO A 4 12.74 -2.71 -9.24
N ARG A 5 11.60 -2.47 -9.86
CA ARG A 5 11.10 -1.13 -10.18
C ARG A 5 9.90 -0.80 -9.31
N GLU A 6 9.98 0.28 -8.55
CA GLU A 6 8.81 0.80 -7.86
C GLU A 6 7.78 1.31 -8.87
N LEU A 7 6.54 0.83 -8.75
CA LEU A 7 5.42 1.27 -9.57
C LEU A 7 4.73 2.48 -8.94
N PHE A 8 4.47 2.41 -7.64
CA PHE A 8 3.85 3.49 -6.87
C PHE A 8 3.95 3.25 -5.37
N LEU A 9 3.92 4.37 -4.62
CA LEU A 9 3.67 4.42 -3.18
C LEU A 9 2.34 5.14 -2.93
N ARG A 10 1.52 4.59 -2.03
CA ARG A 10 0.28 5.22 -1.55
C ARG A 10 0.30 5.33 -0.05
N HIS A 11 0.17 6.55 0.45
CA HIS A 11 0.07 6.83 1.89
C HIS A 11 -1.35 7.28 2.21
N ALA A 12 -2.05 6.48 3.01
CA ALA A 12 -3.35 6.82 3.56
C ALA A 12 -3.21 7.41 4.97
N ARG A 13 -3.80 8.59 5.17
CA ARG A 13 -3.82 9.28 6.46
C ARG A 13 -5.24 9.62 6.88
N LYS A 14 -5.51 9.61 8.17
CA LYS A 14 -6.77 10.06 8.76
C LYS A 14 -6.48 11.00 9.92
N ASP A 15 -7.08 12.19 9.89
CA ASP A 15 -6.84 13.25 10.88
C ASP A 15 -5.33 13.55 11.06
N GLY A 16 -4.58 13.55 9.95
CA GLY A 16 -3.12 13.77 9.92
C GLY A 16 -2.26 12.60 10.41
N ARG A 17 -2.85 11.46 10.79
CA ARG A 17 -2.13 10.26 11.26
C ARG A 17 -2.06 9.20 10.16
N SER A 18 -0.91 8.53 10.03
CA SER A 18 -0.77 7.36 9.15
C SER A 18 -1.76 6.27 9.53
N VAL A 19 -2.44 5.71 8.52
CA VAL A 19 -3.32 4.54 8.66
C VAL A 19 -2.77 3.37 7.86
N ALA A 20 -2.35 3.62 6.62
CA ALA A 20 -1.73 2.60 5.78
C ALA A 20 -0.69 3.20 4.84
N VAL A 21 0.36 2.45 4.55
CA VAL A 21 1.34 2.73 3.48
C VAL A 21 1.41 1.49 2.60
N MET A 22 1.22 1.65 1.29
CA MET A 22 1.27 0.55 0.32
C MET A 22 2.27 0.86 -0.78
N ARG A 23 3.25 -0.01 -0.97
CA ARG A 23 4.30 0.12 -2.00
C ARG A 23 4.22 -1.05 -2.97
N ALA A 24 4.04 -0.78 -4.25
CA ALA A 24 4.07 -1.80 -5.29
C ALA A 24 5.42 -1.80 -6.00
N VAL A 25 6.04 -2.98 -6.09
CA VAL A 25 7.34 -3.20 -6.73
C VAL A 25 7.23 -4.29 -7.78
N ASP A 26 7.69 -4.00 -8.98
CA ASP A 26 7.75 -4.89 -10.14
C ASP A 26 9.13 -5.54 -10.21
N TYR A 27 9.19 -6.87 -10.08
CA TYR A 27 10.41 -7.68 -10.16
C TYR A 27 10.64 -8.26 -11.57
N GLY A 28 9.79 -7.91 -12.54
CA GLY A 28 9.87 -8.34 -13.93
C GLY A 28 9.08 -9.61 -14.24
N ASP A 29 9.04 -10.59 -13.32
CA ASP A 29 8.22 -11.81 -13.44
C ASP A 29 7.02 -11.83 -12.50
N SER A 30 6.97 -10.87 -11.57
CA SER A 30 5.97 -10.77 -10.52
C SER A 30 5.94 -9.34 -9.99
N CYS A 31 4.80 -8.97 -9.41
CA CYS A 31 4.64 -7.70 -8.69
C CYS A 31 4.32 -7.98 -7.23
N VAL A 32 4.97 -7.28 -6.32
CA VAL A 32 4.75 -7.40 -4.89
C VAL A 32 4.20 -6.09 -4.35
N VAL A 33 3.11 -6.16 -3.60
CA VAL A 33 2.61 -5.05 -2.80
C VAL A 33 2.98 -5.30 -1.35
N GLU A 34 3.84 -4.43 -0.82
CA GLU A 34 4.14 -4.35 0.61
C GLU A 34 3.18 -3.37 1.28
N ALA A 35 2.67 -3.74 2.46
CA ALA A 35 1.76 -2.90 3.21
C ALA A 35 2.23 -2.73 4.66
N GLU A 36 2.16 -1.49 5.15
CA GLU A 36 2.25 -1.14 6.56
C GLU A 36 0.89 -0.60 7.01
N VAL A 37 0.35 -1.08 8.12
CA VAL A 37 -0.93 -0.66 8.68
C VAL A 37 -0.74 -0.20 10.12
N TYR A 38 -1.25 0.98 10.43
CA TYR A 38 -1.16 1.63 11.72
C TYR A 38 -2.54 1.61 12.37
N PRO A 39 -2.77 0.79 13.41
CA PRO A 39 -4.09 0.65 14.03
C PRO A 39 -4.57 1.98 14.63
N ALA A 40 -5.80 2.37 14.27
CA ALA A 40 -6.43 3.55 14.84
C ALA A 40 -6.65 3.37 16.35
N GLY A 41 -6.39 4.41 17.14
CA GLY A 41 -6.63 4.41 18.60
C GLY A 41 -5.53 3.74 19.43
N VAL A 42 -4.51 3.14 18.81
CA VAL A 42 -3.34 2.62 19.52
C VAL A 42 -2.16 3.56 19.25
N PRO A 43 -1.60 4.24 20.27
CA PRO A 43 -0.38 5.02 20.10
C PRO A 43 0.81 4.08 19.92
N THR A 44 1.00 3.61 18.69
CA THR A 44 2.14 2.79 18.28
C THR A 44 2.85 3.44 17.10
N THR A 45 4.18 3.41 17.14
CA THR A 45 5.04 3.78 16.00
C THR A 45 5.39 2.55 15.16
N THR A 46 5.05 1.35 15.62
CA THR A 46 5.32 0.10 14.91
C THR A 46 4.09 -0.30 14.11
N PRO A 47 4.17 -0.35 12.77
CA PRO A 47 3.07 -0.83 11.94
C PRO A 47 2.95 -2.35 11.98
N GLY A 48 1.72 -2.84 11.81
CA GLY A 48 1.50 -4.20 11.34
C GLY A 48 1.89 -4.30 9.86
N ARG A 49 2.50 -5.41 9.44
CA ARG A 49 2.91 -5.64 8.05
C ARG A 49 2.16 -6.84 7.47
N PRO A 50 0.90 -6.67 7.02
CA PRO A 50 0.20 -7.76 6.37
C PRO A 50 0.79 -8.01 4.97
N GLY A 51 0.90 -9.28 4.58
CA GLY A 51 1.56 -9.69 3.33
C GLY A 51 3.00 -10.19 3.53
N PRO A 52 3.85 -10.16 2.47
CA PRO A 52 3.64 -9.47 1.19
C PRO A 52 2.53 -10.07 0.31
N TYR A 53 1.90 -9.24 -0.53
CA TYR A 53 0.92 -9.68 -1.52
C TYR A 53 1.57 -9.78 -2.89
N THR A 54 1.63 -10.99 -3.45
CA THR A 54 2.28 -11.24 -4.75
C THR A 54 1.23 -11.42 -5.85
N PHE A 55 1.48 -10.77 -6.98
CA PHE A 55 0.63 -10.77 -8.16
C PHE A 55 1.45 -11.16 -9.39
N ALA A 56 0.78 -11.68 -10.41
CA ALA A 56 1.43 -12.12 -11.65
C ALA A 56 1.98 -10.93 -12.46
N ASP A 57 1.33 -9.77 -12.38
CA ASP A 57 1.69 -8.59 -13.16
C ASP A 57 1.31 -7.27 -12.46
N ALA A 58 1.77 -6.17 -13.06
CA ALA A 58 1.54 -4.82 -12.58
C ALA A 58 0.06 -4.41 -12.62
N GLN A 59 -0.74 -4.98 -13.53
CA GLN A 59 -2.16 -4.64 -13.64
C GLN A 59 -2.92 -5.16 -12.42
N GLN A 60 -2.68 -6.41 -12.01
CA GLN A 60 -3.29 -7.00 -10.83
C GLN A 60 -2.86 -6.28 -9.54
N ALA A 61 -1.57 -5.98 -9.40
CA ALA A 61 -1.07 -5.21 -8.26
C ALA A 61 -1.70 -3.81 -8.18
N THR A 62 -1.89 -3.15 -9.33
CA THR A 62 -2.57 -1.85 -9.42
C THR A 62 -4.03 -1.95 -9.03
N ALA A 63 -4.74 -2.98 -9.49
CA ALA A 63 -6.15 -3.20 -9.14
C ALA A 63 -6.32 -3.39 -7.62
N PHE A 64 -5.49 -4.23 -7.00
CA PHE A 64 -5.49 -4.44 -5.55
C PHE A 64 -5.29 -3.14 -4.77
N VAL A 65 -4.29 -2.32 -5.15
CA VAL A 65 -4.05 -1.04 -4.45
C VAL A 65 -5.16 -0.04 -4.70
N THR A 66 -5.74 -0.02 -5.91
CA THR A 66 -6.89 0.84 -6.22
C THR A 66 -8.08 0.51 -5.32
N GLU A 67 -8.46 -0.76 -5.21
CA GLU A 67 -9.56 -1.19 -4.33
C GLU A 67 -9.29 -0.85 -2.86
N ALA A 68 -8.07 -1.08 -2.37
CA ALA A 68 -7.68 -0.72 -1.01
C ALA A 68 -7.75 0.79 -0.76
N VAL A 69 -7.28 1.60 -1.73
CA VAL A 69 -7.35 3.07 -1.70
C VAL A 69 -8.81 3.54 -1.67
N GLU A 70 -9.69 2.98 -2.50
CA GLU A 70 -11.12 3.32 -2.51
C GLU A 70 -11.79 3.02 -1.17
N ALA A 71 -11.50 1.86 -0.57
CA ALA A 71 -12.00 1.51 0.75
C ALA A 71 -11.48 2.49 1.84
N LEU A 72 -10.20 2.88 1.78
CA LEU A 72 -9.63 3.84 2.72
C LEU A 72 -10.23 5.24 2.56
N MET A 73 -10.46 5.69 1.33
CA MET A 73 -11.16 6.95 1.05
C MET A 73 -12.59 6.92 1.62
N TYR A 74 -13.31 5.82 1.42
CA TYR A 74 -14.64 5.64 2.01
C TYR A 74 -14.62 5.71 3.55
N LEU A 75 -13.56 5.21 4.19
CA LEU A 75 -13.34 5.31 5.64
C LEU A 75 -12.88 6.70 6.12
N GLY A 76 -12.75 7.66 5.20
CA GLY A 76 -12.37 9.04 5.48
C GLY A 76 -10.86 9.27 5.56
N CYS A 77 -10.07 8.44 4.89
CA CYS A 77 -8.64 8.71 4.73
C CYS A 77 -8.38 9.64 3.54
N ASP A 78 -7.45 10.56 3.72
CA ASP A 78 -6.78 11.27 2.64
C ASP A 78 -5.67 10.39 2.05
N ILE A 79 -5.55 10.38 0.72
CA ILE A 79 -4.60 9.53 -0.01
C ILE A 79 -3.56 10.40 -0.69
N GLN A 80 -2.28 10.12 -0.44
CA GLN A 80 -1.14 10.79 -1.05
C GLN A 80 -0.40 9.82 -1.97
N ALA A 81 0.00 10.31 -3.14
CA ALA A 81 0.94 9.66 -4.03
C ALA A 81 2.29 10.35 -3.89
N GLU A 82 3.34 9.55 -3.68
CA GLU A 82 4.73 9.99 -3.60
C GLU A 82 5.55 9.34 -4.72
#